data_AF-A0A3C1IUE2-F1
#
_entry.id   AF-A0A3C1IUE2-F1
#
_cell.length_a   1.000
_cell.length_b   1.000
_cell.length_c   1.000
_cell.angle_alpha   90.00
_cell.angle_beta   90.00
_cell.angle_gamma   90.00
#
_symmetry.space_group_name_H-M   'P 1'
#
loop_
_entity.id
_entity.type
_entity.pdbx_description
1 polymer ?
#
loop_
_entity_poly.entity_id
_entity_poly.type
_entity_poly.pdbx_seq_one_letter_code
_entity_poly.pdbx_strand_id
1 'polypeptide(L)'
;MIYSRLNNPESFKGIADNVPDDLKQQVGNIRIDGDVITLEAKPVGDVSFRIANGVENEKVHLETVSSPFPLSIDVCLADGGAPETTNAHVEVKIDLNPILKTMLSKPMQDAAEKFADLIAVMPYN
;
A
#
# COMPACT_ATOMS: atom_id res chain seq x y z
N MET A 1 12.19 7.03 11.97
CA MET A 1 10.74 6.84 12.24
C MET A 1 10.07 6.33 10.98
N ILE A 2 9.25 5.30 11.09
CA ILE A 2 8.56 4.63 9.96
C ILE A 2 7.71 5.58 9.12
N TYR A 3 7.12 6.61 9.76
CA TYR A 3 6.33 7.64 9.11
C TYR A 3 7.11 8.44 8.06
N SER A 4 8.30 8.95 8.39
CA SER A 4 9.08 9.79 7.46
C SER A 4 9.51 9.03 6.21
N ARG A 5 9.64 7.70 6.29
CA ARG A 5 9.94 6.84 5.14
C ARG A 5 8.68 6.63 4.29
N LEU A 6 7.57 6.25 4.92
CA LEU A 6 6.27 6.07 4.26
C LEU A 6 5.69 7.37 3.67
N ASN A 7 6.05 8.52 4.21
CA ASN A 7 5.63 9.82 3.68
C ASN A 7 6.60 10.36 2.62
N ASN A 8 7.71 9.66 2.34
CA ASN A 8 8.67 10.06 1.32
C ASN A 8 8.58 9.13 0.10
N PRO A 9 8.20 9.65 -1.09
CA PRO A 9 8.11 8.86 -2.31
C PRO A 9 9.43 8.19 -2.72
N GLU A 10 10.58 8.79 -2.41
CA GLU A 10 11.89 8.16 -2.71
C GLU A 10 12.11 6.87 -1.93
N SER A 11 11.50 6.72 -0.74
CA SER A 11 11.57 5.48 0.02
C SER A 11 10.92 4.33 -0.74
N PHE A 12 9.82 4.58 -1.45
CA PHE A 12 9.11 3.56 -2.22
C PHE A 12 9.91 3.09 -3.43
N LYS A 13 10.64 4.00 -4.08
CA LYS A 13 11.61 3.61 -5.11
C LYS A 13 12.68 2.68 -4.54
N GLY A 14 13.20 3.00 -3.35
CA GLY A 14 14.12 2.12 -2.63
C GLY A 14 13.54 0.74 -2.33
N ILE A 15 12.24 0.64 -2.05
CA ILE A 15 11.55 -0.63 -1.85
C ILE A 15 11.52 -1.45 -3.13
N ALA A 16 11.10 -0.86 -4.27
CA ALA A 16 11.02 -1.59 -5.55
C ALA A 16 12.33 -2.30 -5.91
N ASP A 17 13.45 -1.61 -5.72
CA ASP A 17 14.79 -2.17 -5.95
C ASP A 17 15.18 -3.24 -4.92
N ASN A 18 14.63 -3.19 -3.71
CA ASN A 18 14.96 -4.09 -2.60
C ASN A 18 13.87 -5.13 -2.28
N VAL A 19 12.80 -5.23 -3.06
CA VAL A 19 11.79 -6.28 -2.86
C VAL A 19 12.48 -7.63 -3.10
N PRO A 20 12.52 -8.54 -2.10
CA PRO A 20 13.12 -9.86 -2.30
C PRO A 20 12.35 -10.64 -3.37
N ASP A 21 13.05 -11.43 -4.19
CA ASP A 21 12.45 -12.15 -5.33
C ASP A 21 11.32 -13.12 -4.93
N ASP A 22 11.32 -13.59 -3.68
CA ASP A 22 10.25 -14.38 -3.08
C ASP A 22 8.96 -13.56 -2.94
N LEU A 23 9.09 -12.33 -2.45
CA LEU A 23 7.98 -11.38 -2.38
C LEU A 23 7.56 -10.91 -3.76
N LYS A 24 8.47 -10.66 -4.72
CA LYS A 24 8.07 -10.23 -6.08
C LYS A 24 7.02 -11.16 -6.71
N GLN A 25 7.07 -12.46 -6.42
CA GLN A 25 6.05 -13.42 -6.88
C GLN A 25 4.73 -13.31 -6.10
N GLN A 26 4.79 -13.08 -4.79
CA GLN A 26 3.60 -12.89 -3.95
C GLN A 26 2.93 -11.54 -4.19
N VAL A 27 3.71 -10.47 -4.29
CA VAL A 27 3.21 -9.12 -4.53
C VAL A 27 2.71 -8.93 -5.96
N GLY A 28 3.16 -9.75 -6.91
CA GLY A 28 2.77 -9.69 -8.31
C GLY A 28 3.37 -8.48 -9.01
N ASN A 29 2.71 -8.00 -10.08
CA ASN A 29 3.19 -6.86 -10.85
C ASN A 29 2.92 -5.55 -10.10
N ILE A 30 3.81 -5.21 -9.16
CA ILE A 30 3.89 -3.86 -8.62
C ILE A 30 4.87 -3.05 -9.45
N ARG A 31 4.44 -1.86 -9.85
CA ARG A 31 5.30 -0.88 -10.54
C ARG A 31 5.36 0.38 -9.71
N ILE A 32 6.57 0.84 -9.41
CA ILE A 32 6.79 2.09 -8.68
C ILE A 32 7.49 3.04 -9.66
N ASP A 33 6.82 4.13 -10.00
CA ASP A 33 7.31 5.18 -10.91
C ASP A 33 7.28 6.52 -10.17
N GLY A 34 8.45 6.94 -9.67
CA GLY A 34 8.55 8.14 -8.83
C GLY A 34 7.75 8.00 -7.53
N ASP A 35 6.74 8.85 -7.35
CA ASP A 35 5.79 8.82 -6.23
C ASP A 35 4.54 7.95 -6.47
N VAL A 36 4.41 7.37 -7.67
CA VAL A 36 3.25 6.58 -8.07
C VAL A 36 3.53 5.09 -7.92
N ILE A 37 2.70 4.41 -7.15
CA ILE A 37 2.73 2.97 -6.93
C ILE A 37 1.53 2.38 -7.66
N THR A 38 1.77 1.40 -8.52
CA THR A 38 0.74 0.71 -9.31
C THR A 38 0.70 -0.76 -8.92
N LEU A 39 -0.47 -1.23 -8.52
CA LEU A 39 -0.77 -2.63 -8.22
C LEU A 39 -1.60 -3.23 -9.35
N GLU A 40 -1.13 -4.30 -9.96
CA GLU A 40 -1.93 -5.11 -10.88
C GLU A 40 -2.90 -6.00 -10.07
N ALA A 41 -4.17 -5.61 -10.00
CA ALA A 41 -5.20 -6.38 -9.30
C ALA A 41 -6.08 -7.11 -10.32
N LYS A 42 -5.68 -8.29 -10.79
CA LYS A 42 -6.54 -9.10 -11.69
C LYS A 42 -7.69 -9.76 -10.91
N PRO A 43 -8.93 -9.77 -11.44
CA PRO A 43 -9.37 -9.34 -12.78
C PRO A 43 -9.80 -7.86 -12.86
N VAL A 44 -9.59 -7.09 -11.81
CA VAL A 44 -10.13 -5.73 -11.66
C VAL A 44 -9.43 -4.68 -12.51
N GLY A 45 -8.13 -4.86 -12.77
CA GLY A 45 -7.28 -3.96 -13.54
C GLY A 45 -6.15 -3.38 -12.70
N ASP A 46 -5.34 -2.53 -13.33
CA ASP A 46 -4.23 -1.86 -12.67
C ASP A 46 -4.76 -0.68 -11.84
N VAL A 47 -4.31 -0.60 -10.59
CA VAL A 47 -4.67 0.46 -9.64
C VAL A 47 -3.41 1.22 -9.27
N SER A 48 -3.36 2.50 -9.64
CA SER A 48 -2.26 3.41 -9.36
C SER A 48 -2.65 4.40 -8.28
N PHE A 49 -1.77 4.60 -7.30
CA PHE A 49 -1.94 5.52 -6.19
C PHE A 49 -0.63 6.23 -5.86
N ARG A 50 -0.74 7.37 -5.21
CA ARG A 50 0.41 8.17 -4.74
C ARG A 50 0.16 8.67 -3.34
N ILE A 51 1.22 9.06 -2.65
CA ILE A 51 1.12 9.66 -1.32
C ILE A 51 0.52 11.06 -1.46
N ALA A 52 -0.64 11.29 -0.85
CA ALA A 52 -1.38 12.54 -0.93
C ALA A 52 -1.18 13.41 0.32
N ASN A 53 -1.25 12.76 1.49
CA ASN A 53 -1.13 13.45 2.77
C ASN A 53 -0.69 12.49 3.87
N GLY A 54 -0.07 12.99 4.93
CA GLY A 54 0.34 12.19 6.08
C GLY A 54 0.12 12.93 7.39
N VAL A 55 -0.22 12.17 8.43
CA VAL A 55 -0.23 12.61 9.83
C VAL A 55 0.93 11.91 10.54
N GLU A 56 1.85 12.70 11.09
CA GLU A 56 3.09 12.21 11.69
C GLU A 56 2.83 11.12 12.74
N ASN A 57 3.47 9.96 12.55
CA ASN A 57 3.35 8.77 13.38
C ASN A 57 1.93 8.22 13.57
N GLU A 58 0.97 8.62 12.74
CA GLU A 58 -0.42 8.19 12.84
C GLU A 58 -0.94 7.59 11.53
N LYS A 59 -0.77 8.27 10.39
CA LYS A 59 -1.33 7.79 9.13
C LYS A 59 -0.60 8.34 7.91
N VAL A 60 -0.57 7.56 6.83
CA VAL A 60 -0.25 8.04 5.47
C VAL A 60 -1.42 7.75 4.54
N HIS A 61 -1.99 8.79 3.96
CA HIS A 61 -3.07 8.73 2.99
C HIS A 61 -2.50 8.65 1.57
N LEU A 62 -2.92 7.61 0.85
CA LEU A 62 -2.63 7.42 -0.55
C LEU A 62 -3.89 7.69 -1.39
N GLU A 63 -3.80 8.70 -2.25
CA GLU A 63 -4.84 9.00 -3.22
C GLU A 63 -4.68 8.15 -4.47
N THR A 64 -5.80 7.76 -5.06
CA THR A 64 -5.80 7.03 -6.32
C THR A 64 -5.52 7.99 -7.47
N VAL A 65 -4.47 7.68 -8.24
CA VAL A 65 -4.10 8.38 -9.46
C VAL A 65 -4.93 7.84 -10.64
N SER A 66 -5.04 6.52 -10.75
CA SER A 66 -5.78 5.85 -11.81
C SER A 66 -6.33 4.53 -11.32
N SER A 67 -7.63 4.31 -11.51
CA SER A 67 -8.27 3.05 -11.17
C SER A 67 -9.55 2.89 -11.97
N PRO A 68 -9.95 1.65 -12.31
CA PRO A 68 -11.25 1.38 -12.92
C PRO A 68 -12.45 1.66 -11.99
N PHE A 69 -12.21 1.93 -10.71
CA PHE A 69 -13.22 2.24 -9.70
C PHE A 69 -12.67 3.21 -8.63
N PRO A 70 -13.53 3.99 -7.96
CA PRO A 70 -13.09 4.93 -6.92
C PRO A 70 -12.67 4.19 -5.65
N LEU A 71 -11.37 4.21 -5.34
CA LEU A 71 -10.81 3.76 -4.06
C LEU A 71 -9.84 4.81 -3.49
N SER A 72 -9.44 4.64 -2.23
CA SER A 72 -8.29 5.29 -1.60
C SER A 72 -7.70 4.36 -0.55
N ILE A 73 -6.42 4.51 -0.22
CA ILE A 73 -5.74 3.65 0.76
C ILE A 73 -5.20 4.53 1.89
N ASP A 74 -5.43 4.12 3.12
CA ASP A 74 -4.84 4.72 4.31
C ASP A 74 -3.91 3.70 4.98
N VAL A 75 -2.67 4.10 5.24
CA VAL A 75 -1.70 3.31 6.02
C VAL A 75 -1.66 3.91 7.41
N CYS A 76 -2.35 3.29 8.35
CA CYS A 76 -2.37 3.69 9.75
C CYS A 76 -1.19 3.08 10.48
N LEU A 77 -0.47 3.90 11.24
CA LEU A 77 0.68 3.51 12.05
C LEU A 77 0.27 3.61 13.52
N ALA A 78 0.53 2.55 14.28
CA ALA A 78 0.23 2.48 15.71
C ALA A 78 1.42 1.90 16.46
N ASP A 79 1.63 2.32 17.71
CA ASP A 79 2.64 1.72 18.57
C ASP A 79 2.41 0.21 18.71
N GLY A 80 3.48 -0.57 18.50
CA GLY A 80 3.44 -2.03 18.53
C GLY A 80 3.38 -2.63 19.93
N GLY A 81 3.29 -1.80 20.97
CA GLY A 81 3.24 -2.20 22.38
C GLY A 81 4.57 -2.65 22.98
N ALA A 82 5.63 -2.80 22.17
CA ALA A 82 6.98 -3.10 22.62
C ALA A 82 7.95 -2.02 22.11
N PRO A 83 9.08 -1.78 22.79
CA PRO A 83 10.09 -0.85 22.29
C PRO A 83 10.55 -1.30 20.89
N GLU A 84 10.61 -0.35 19.97
CA GLU A 84 11.04 -0.55 18.57
C GLU A 84 10.08 -1.38 17.71
N THR A 85 8.84 -1.63 18.17
CA THR A 85 7.79 -2.24 17.33
C THR A 85 6.77 -1.20 16.90
N THR A 86 6.43 -1.20 15.61
CA THR A 86 5.34 -0.38 15.07
C THR A 86 4.38 -1.28 14.30
N ASN A 87 3.11 -1.24 14.66
CA ASN A 87 2.05 -1.89 13.92
C ASN A 87 1.64 -0.98 12.76
N ALA A 88 1.70 -1.49 11.54
CA ALA A 88 1.11 -0.85 10.37
C ALA A 88 -0.19 -1.57 10.00
N HIS A 89 -1.24 -0.81 9.74
CA HIS A 89 -2.53 -1.31 9.27
C HIS A 89 -2.90 -0.62 7.97
N VAL A 90 -3.29 -1.40 6.96
CA VAL A 90 -3.69 -0.87 5.65
C VAL A 90 -5.21 -0.89 5.57
N GLU A 91 -5.82 0.28 5.50
CA GLU A 91 -7.26 0.45 5.28
C GLU A 91 -7.52 0.82 3.83
N VAL A 92 -8.29 -0.01 3.14
CA VAL A 92 -8.73 0.26 1.77
C VAL A 92 -10.16 0.80 1.82
N LYS A 93 -10.32 2.07 1.48
CA LYS A 93 -11.62 2.73 1.35
C LYS A 93 -12.10 2.64 -0.08
N ILE A 94 -13.26 2.03 -0.29
CA ILE A 94 -13.82 1.87 -1.62
C ILE A 94 -15.32 2.09 -1.62
N ASP A 95 -15.79 2.93 -2.54
CA ASP A 95 -17.21 3.20 -2.72
C ASP A 95 -17.74 2.35 -3.88
N LEU A 96 -18.16 1.13 -3.54
CA LEU A 96 -18.70 0.16 -4.49
C LEU A 96 -20.16 -0.17 -4.21
N ASN A 97 -20.89 -0.47 -5.29
CA ASN A 97 -22.17 -1.14 -5.18
C ASN A 97 -22.00 -2.56 -4.58
N PRO A 98 -23.03 -3.16 -3.96
CA PRO A 98 -22.91 -4.44 -3.26
C PRO A 98 -22.49 -5.62 -4.15
N ILE A 99 -22.74 -5.55 -5.46
CA ILE A 99 -22.34 -6.59 -6.44
C ILE A 99 -20.83 -6.53 -6.69
N LEU A 100 -20.29 -5.32 -6.88
CA LEU A 100 -18.86 -5.11 -7.04
C LEU A 100 -18.13 -5.37 -5.72
N LYS A 101 -18.71 -5.02 -4.57
CA LYS A 101 -18.11 -5.36 -3.26
C LYS A 101 -17.79 -6.85 -3.17
N THR A 102 -18.75 -7.73 -3.40
CA THR A 102 -18.51 -9.18 -3.31
C THR A 102 -17.51 -9.71 -4.34
N MET A 103 -17.48 -9.12 -5.55
CA MET A 103 -16.52 -9.50 -6.59
C MET A 103 -15.11 -8.98 -6.31
N LEU A 104 -14.99 -7.82 -5.65
CA LEU A 104 -13.74 -7.10 -5.44
C LEU A 104 -13.16 -7.29 -4.03
N SER A 105 -13.94 -7.74 -3.04
CA SER A 105 -13.46 -7.97 -1.67
C SER A 105 -12.22 -8.83 -1.64
N LYS A 106 -12.21 -9.94 -2.39
CA LYS A 106 -11.06 -10.85 -2.44
C LYS A 106 -9.83 -10.23 -3.10
N PRO A 107 -9.87 -9.75 -4.37
CA PRO A 107 -8.69 -9.17 -5.00
C PRO A 107 -8.19 -7.89 -4.28
N MET A 108 -9.06 -7.14 -3.61
CA MET A 108 -8.64 -6.01 -2.80
C MET A 108 -7.99 -6.41 -1.48
N GLN A 109 -8.48 -7.47 -0.84
CA GLN A 109 -7.84 -8.03 0.35
C GLN A 109 -6.44 -8.55 0.00
N ASP A 110 -6.31 -9.33 -1.08
CA ASP A 110 -5.02 -9.77 -1.62
C ASP A 110 -4.10 -8.56 -1.91
N ALA A 111 -4.60 -7.50 -2.55
CA ALA A 111 -3.82 -6.30 -2.83
C ALA A 111 -3.37 -5.55 -1.56
N ALA A 112 -4.21 -5.51 -0.53
CA ALA A 112 -3.88 -4.89 0.76
C ALA A 112 -2.82 -5.69 1.53
N GLU A 113 -2.94 -7.03 1.56
CA GLU A 113 -1.94 -7.93 2.17
C GLU A 113 -0.59 -7.75 1.49
N LYS A 114 -0.57 -7.81 0.17
CA LYS A 114 0.60 -7.54 -0.67
C LYS A 114 1.25 -6.19 -0.38
N PHE A 115 0.45 -5.15 -0.22
CA PHE A 115 0.96 -3.82 0.13
C PHE A 115 1.50 -3.78 1.57
N ALA A 116 0.87 -4.49 2.51
CA ALA A 116 1.38 -4.63 3.87
C ALA A 116 2.72 -5.40 3.90
N ASP A 117 2.89 -6.44 3.08
CA ASP A 117 4.16 -7.17 2.93
C ASP A 117 5.27 -6.26 2.36
N LEU A 118 4.96 -5.41 1.38
CA LEU A 118 5.93 -4.40 0.89
C LEU A 118 6.35 -3.44 1.98
N ILE A 119 5.39 -2.98 2.78
CA ILE A 119 5.67 -2.12 3.92
C ILE A 119 6.57 -2.91 4.88
N ALA A 120 6.23 -4.14 5.25
CA ALA A 120 6.99 -4.94 6.20
C ALA A 120 8.48 -5.14 5.82
N VAL A 121 8.81 -5.19 4.52
CA VAL A 121 10.19 -5.33 4.04
C VAL A 121 10.95 -4.02 3.83
N MET A 122 10.33 -2.88 4.11
CA MET A 122 11.08 -1.62 4.11
C MET A 122 12.26 -1.69 5.09
N PRO A 123 13.47 -1.26 4.68
CA PRO A 123 14.57 -1.09 5.61
C PRO A 123 14.24 0.07 6.56
N TYR A 124 13.90 -0.29 7.80
CA TYR A 124 13.53 0.65 8.87
C TYR A 124 14.72 1.21 9.66
N ASN A 125 15.95 0.81 9.31
CA ASN A 125 17.20 1.37 9.83
C ASN A 125 17.51 2.76 9.26
#